data_AF-W8UFA8-F1
#
_entry.id   AF-W8UFA8-F1
#
_cell.length_a   1.000
_cell.length_b   1.000
_cell.length_c   1.000
_cell.angle_alpha   90.00
_cell.angle_beta   90.00
_cell.angle_gamma   90.00
#
_symmetry.space_group_name_H-M   'P 1'
#
loop_
_entity.id
_entity.type
_entity.pdbx_description
1 polymer ?
#
loop_
_entity_poly.entity_id
_entity_poly.type
_entity_poly.pdbx_seq_one_letter_code
_entity_poly.pdbx_strand_id
1 'polypeptide(L)'
;MQANDITFFQRFQDDILAGRKTITIRDAAESHFKPGDVLRVGRYEDDGYFCTIAVTATSTVTLDTLTEQHAQQENMTLGQLRQVISDIYPGESQFYVIEFKAL
;
A
#
# COMPACT_ATOMS: atom_id res chain seq x y z
N MET A 1 -1.65 4.19 23.25
CA MET A 1 -1.97 4.54 21.85
C MET A 1 -1.58 3.33 21.03
N GLN A 2 -2.51 2.76 20.27
CA GLN A 2 -2.21 1.58 19.45
C GLN A 2 -1.44 2.10 18.23
N ALA A 3 -0.24 1.57 17.98
CA ALA A 3 0.50 1.90 16.77
C ALA A 3 -0.31 1.41 15.55
N ASN A 4 -0.31 2.18 14.47
CA ASN A 4 -0.89 1.70 13.22
C ASN A 4 0.03 0.61 12.66
N ASP A 5 -0.57 -0.45 12.13
CA ASP A 5 0.19 -1.53 11.49
C ASP A 5 0.72 -1.09 10.12
N ILE A 6 0.02 -0.14 9.47
CA ILE A 6 0.32 0.32 8.12
C ILE A 6 -0.13 1.76 7.92
N THR A 7 0.63 2.53 7.15
CA THR A 7 0.28 3.93 6.85
C THR A 7 0.11 4.18 5.35
N PHE A 8 -0.81 5.09 5.01
CA PHE A 8 -1.08 5.51 3.63
C PHE A 8 -1.10 7.03 3.53
N PHE A 9 -0.76 7.56 2.36
CA PHE A 9 -0.94 8.98 2.09
C PHE A 9 -2.42 9.36 2.17
N GLN A 10 -2.70 10.55 2.68
CA GLN A 10 -4.07 11.06 2.84
C GLN A 10 -4.87 11.01 1.53
N ARG A 11 -4.24 11.22 0.38
CA ARG A 11 -4.90 11.10 -0.94
C ARG A 11 -5.53 9.73 -1.21
N PHE A 12 -4.98 8.66 -0.61
CA PHE A 12 -5.48 7.31 -0.78
C PHE A 12 -6.58 6.96 0.23
N GLN A 13 -6.81 7.81 1.23
CA GLN A 13 -7.85 7.59 2.25
C GLN A 13 -9.22 7.41 1.60
N ASP A 14 -9.62 8.32 0.72
CA ASP A 14 -10.91 8.27 0.05
C ASP A 14 -11.03 7.07 -0.89
N ASP A 15 -9.93 6.66 -1.54
CA ASP A 15 -9.93 5.51 -2.43
C ASP A 15 -10.00 4.18 -1.67
N ILE A 16 -9.39 4.09 -0.49
CA ILE A 16 -9.48 2.91 0.38
C ILE A 16 -10.89 2.83 0.97
N LEU A 17 -11.42 3.95 1.48
CA LEU A 17 -12.78 4.01 2.03
C LEU A 17 -13.85 3.73 0.96
N ALA A 18 -13.63 4.17 -0.28
CA ALA A 18 -14.52 3.87 -1.41
C ALA A 18 -14.31 2.45 -1.99
N GLY A 19 -13.32 1.69 -1.50
CA GLY A 19 -12.97 0.37 -2.04
C GLY A 19 -12.43 0.41 -3.48
N ARG A 20 -11.99 1.59 -3.95
CA ARG A 20 -11.31 1.75 -5.26
C ARG A 20 -9.88 1.26 -5.19
N LYS A 21 -9.22 1.45 -4.05
CA LYS A 21 -7.87 0.96 -3.78
C LYS A 21 -7.93 -0.30 -2.93
N THR A 22 -7.65 -1.42 -3.56
CA THR A 22 -7.66 -2.76 -2.94
C THR A 22 -6.28 -3.39 -2.88
N ILE A 23 -5.24 -2.69 -3.34
CA ILE A 23 -3.86 -3.19 -3.32
C ILE A 23 -2.93 -2.13 -2.71
N THR A 24 -1.88 -2.58 -2.02
CA THR A 24 -0.79 -1.74 -1.52
C THR A 24 0.54 -2.38 -1.85
N ILE A 25 1.57 -1.57 -2.07
CA ILE A 25 2.93 -2.04 -2.33
C ILE A 25 3.78 -1.74 -1.09
N ARG A 26 4.55 -2.73 -0.63
CA ARG A 26 5.40 -2.69 0.57
C ARG A 26 6.77 -3.29 0.30
N ASP A 27 7.73 -3.03 1.18
CA ASP A 27 9.06 -3.64 1.10
C ASP A 27 9.07 -5.07 1.68
N ALA A 28 10.26 -5.68 1.68
CA ALA A 28 10.46 -7.01 2.26
C ALA A 28 10.32 -7.03 3.79
N ALA A 29 10.53 -5.90 4.49
CA ALA A 29 10.38 -5.84 5.93
C ALA A 29 8.90 -5.94 6.34
N GLU A 30 8.02 -5.33 5.55
CA GLU A 30 6.57 -5.33 5.71
C GLU A 30 5.89 -6.47 4.92
N SER A 31 6.62 -7.47 4.41
CA SER A 31 6.04 -8.59 3.68
C SER A 31 5.43 -9.69 4.55
N HIS A 32 5.46 -9.53 5.87
CA HIS A 32 5.08 -10.57 6.83
C HIS A 32 3.55 -10.73 6.99
N PHE A 33 2.77 -9.83 6.38
CA PHE A 33 1.31 -9.88 6.38
C PHE A 33 0.78 -11.08 5.59
N LYS A 34 -0.25 -11.72 6.13
CA LYS A 34 -0.89 -12.91 5.56
C LYS A 34 -2.35 -12.64 5.22
N PRO A 35 -2.92 -13.34 4.21
CA PRO A 35 -4.35 -13.36 3.98
C PRO A 35 -5.12 -13.70 5.26
N GLY A 36 -6.06 -12.84 5.64
CA GLY A 36 -6.84 -12.93 6.88
C GLY A 36 -6.34 -11.99 7.99
N ASP A 37 -5.17 -11.38 7.85
CA ASP A 37 -4.68 -10.40 8.82
C ASP A 37 -5.49 -9.11 8.74
N VAL A 38 -5.76 -8.54 9.91
CA VAL A 38 -6.52 -7.29 10.07
C VAL A 38 -5.53 -6.20 10.47
N LEU A 39 -5.33 -5.23 9.58
CA LEU A 39 -4.33 -4.18 9.74
C LEU A 39 -5.00 -2.84 10.02
N ARG A 40 -4.47 -2.15 11.01
CA ARG A 40 -4.90 -0.81 11.39
C ARG A 40 -4.22 0.23 10.49
N VAL A 41 -5.03 1.01 9.78
CA VAL A 41 -4.56 1.95 8.78
C VAL A 41 -4.48 3.37 9.34
N GLY A 42 -3.28 3.94 9.27
CA GLY A 42 -2.96 5.31 9.65
C GLY A 42 -2.64 6.22 8.46
N ARG A 43 -2.75 7.53 8.66
CA ARG A 43 -2.28 8.52 7.70
C ARG A 43 -0.77 8.70 7.83
N TYR A 44 -0.05 8.71 6.73
CA TYR A 44 1.41 8.85 6.72
C TYR A 44 1.90 10.20 7.31
N GLU A 45 1.11 11.27 7.20
CA GLU A 45 1.51 12.62 7.62
C GLU A 45 1.44 12.85 9.13
N ASP A 46 0.46 12.25 9.81
CA ASP A 46 0.20 12.49 11.23
C ASP A 46 -0.04 11.22 12.06
N ASP A 47 0.20 10.05 11.46
CA ASP A 47 -0.09 8.72 12.01
C ASP A 47 -1.53 8.60 12.53
N GLY A 48 -2.44 9.39 11.98
CA GLY A 48 -3.84 9.39 12.36
C GLY A 48 -4.53 8.14 11.84
N TYR A 49 -4.96 7.27 12.75
CA TYR A 49 -5.84 6.15 12.40
C TYR A 49 -7.09 6.64 11.65
N PHE A 50 -7.41 6.00 10.53
CA PHE A 50 -8.63 6.30 9.79
C PHE A 50 -9.53 5.08 9.56
N CYS A 51 -8.98 3.94 9.15
CA CYS A 51 -9.78 2.72 8.94
C CYS A 51 -9.00 1.45 9.24
N THR A 52 -9.68 0.32 9.18
CA THR A 52 -9.08 -1.01 9.31
C THR A 52 -9.31 -1.77 8.02
N ILE A 53 -8.29 -2.49 7.57
CA ILE A 53 -8.34 -3.29 6.34
C ILE A 53 -8.06 -4.76 6.68
N ALA A 54 -8.65 -5.67 5.91
CA ALA A 54 -8.33 -7.09 5.97
C ALA A 54 -7.54 -7.49 4.73
N VAL A 55 -6.40 -8.16 4.92
CA VAL A 55 -5.57 -8.69 3.83
C VAL A 55 -6.29 -9.87 3.18
N THR A 56 -6.38 -9.87 1.86
CA THR A 56 -7.03 -10.92 1.07
C THR A 56 -6.04 -11.78 0.31
N ALA A 57 -4.96 -11.19 -0.20
CA ALA A 57 -3.91 -11.90 -0.95
C ALA A 57 -2.58 -11.15 -0.86
N THR A 58 -1.48 -11.84 -1.17
CA THR A 58 -0.15 -11.24 -1.28
C THR A 58 0.56 -11.73 -2.55
N SER A 59 1.28 -10.83 -3.21
CA SER A 59 2.01 -11.03 -4.46
C SER A 59 3.35 -10.28 -4.40
N THR A 60 4.28 -10.59 -5.30
CA THR A 60 5.59 -9.92 -5.39
C THR A 60 5.76 -9.22 -6.73
N VAL A 61 6.36 -8.03 -6.70
CA VAL A 61 6.58 -7.17 -7.87
C VAL A 61 7.90 -6.43 -7.68
N THR A 62 8.68 -6.25 -8.74
CA THR A 62 9.89 -5.41 -8.71
C THR A 62 9.63 -4.06 -9.38
N LEU A 63 10.46 -3.06 -9.06
CA LEU A 63 10.40 -1.72 -9.65
C LEU A 63 10.41 -1.77 -11.19
N ASP A 64 11.14 -2.72 -11.76
CA ASP A 64 11.23 -2.94 -13.21
C ASP A 64 10.00 -3.62 -13.80
N THR A 65 9.30 -4.46 -13.03
CA THR A 65 8.05 -5.11 -13.44
C THR A 65 6.82 -4.23 -13.25
N LEU A 66 6.96 -3.05 -12.60
CA LEU A 66 5.89 -2.07 -12.55
C LEU A 66 5.60 -1.56 -13.97
N THR A 67 4.39 -1.86 -14.42
CA THR A 67 3.85 -1.40 -15.70
C THR A 67 2.89 -0.24 -15.50
N GLU A 68 2.55 0.45 -16.58
CA GLU A 68 1.52 1.50 -16.55
C GLU A 68 0.16 0.99 -16.08
N GLN A 69 -0.14 -0.31 -16.21
CA GLN A 69 -1.35 -0.91 -15.66
C GLN A 69 -1.39 -0.84 -14.13
N HIS A 70 -0.26 -1.09 -13.46
CA HIS A 70 -0.16 -0.92 -12.01
C HIS A 70 -0.35 0.54 -11.61
N ALA A 71 0.21 1.46 -12.40
CA ALA A 71 0.04 2.88 -12.17
C ALA A 71 -1.42 3.33 -12.37
N GLN A 72 -2.11 2.82 -13.39
CA GLN A 72 -3.55 3.06 -13.61
C GLN A 72 -4.40 2.55 -12.46
N GLN A 73 -4.09 1.37 -11.91
CA GLN A 73 -4.80 0.85 -10.74
C GLN A 73 -4.59 1.73 -9.50
N GLU A 74 -3.42 2.36 -9.41
CA GLU A 74 -3.09 3.34 -8.36
C GLU A 74 -3.62 4.76 -8.66
N ASN A 75 -4.31 4.95 -9.80
CA ASN A 75 -4.74 6.25 -10.32
C ASN A 75 -3.57 7.26 -10.44
N MET A 76 -2.39 6.76 -10.81
CA MET A 76 -1.16 7.54 -10.96
C MET A 76 -0.46 7.24 -12.30
N THR A 77 0.54 8.05 -12.64
CA THR A 77 1.47 7.72 -13.72
C THR A 77 2.57 6.78 -13.21
N LEU A 78 3.17 5.97 -14.10
CA LEU A 78 4.26 5.06 -13.72
C LEU A 78 5.42 5.83 -13.06
N GLY A 79 5.73 7.03 -13.55
CA GLY A 79 6.74 7.90 -12.95
C GLY A 79 6.39 8.31 -11.52
N GLN A 80 5.14 8.70 -11.25
CA GLN A 80 4.69 9.02 -9.89
C GLN A 80 4.69 7.80 -8.97
N LEU A 81 4.25 6.64 -9.46
CA LEU A 81 4.28 5.40 -8.68
C LEU A 81 5.72 5.05 -8.28
N ARG A 82 6.66 5.11 -9.24
CA ARG A 82 8.09 4.89 -8.98
C ARG A 82 8.66 5.92 -8.01
N GLN A 83 8.31 7.20 -8.16
CA GLN A 83 8.78 8.25 -7.28
C GLN A 83 8.30 8.01 -5.84
N VAL A 84 7.01 7.72 -5.66
CA VAL A 84 6.42 7.45 -4.34
C VAL A 84 7.07 6.23 -3.69
N ILE A 85 7.27 5.15 -4.46
CA ILE A 85 7.95 3.96 -3.97
C ILE A 85 9.40 4.27 -3.58
N SER A 86 10.12 5.04 -4.41
CA SER A 86 11.50 5.42 -4.14
C SER A 86 11.64 6.39 -2.96
N ASP A 87 10.64 7.25 -2.73
CA ASP A 87 10.63 8.20 -1.61
C ASP A 87 10.37 7.48 -0.28
N ILE A 88 9.55 6.41 -0.29
CA ILE A 88 9.26 5.60 0.90
C ILE A 88 10.37 4.56 1.17
N TYR A 89 10.84 3.87 0.12
CA TYR A 89 11.81 2.77 0.21
C TYR A 89 13.03 3.04 -0.70
N PRO A 90 13.92 3.96 -0.31
CA PRO A 90 15.11 4.24 -1.10
C PRO A 90 16.05 3.03 -1.10
N GLY A 91 16.31 2.46 -2.28
CA GLY A 91 17.26 1.35 -2.48
C GLY A 91 16.63 -0.03 -2.54
N GLU A 92 15.31 -0.17 -2.39
CA GLU A 92 14.62 -1.44 -2.59
C GLU A 92 14.34 -1.68 -4.07
N SER A 93 14.60 -2.92 -4.52
CA SER A 93 14.36 -3.33 -5.91
C SER A 93 13.15 -4.26 -6.04
N GLN A 94 12.79 -4.91 -4.93
CA GLN A 94 11.71 -5.89 -4.84
C GLN A 94 10.68 -5.42 -3.81
N PHE A 95 9.42 -5.50 -4.21
CA PHE A 95 8.28 -5.09 -3.42
C PHE A 95 7.25 -6.22 -3.34
N TYR A 96 6.37 -6.08 -2.36
CA TYR A 96 5.30 -7.00 -2.05
C TYR A 96 3.98 -6.26 -2.23
N VAL A 97 3.17 -6.74 -3.16
CA VAL A 97 1.79 -6.28 -3.34
C VAL A 97 0.93 -7.04 -2.36
N ILE A 98 0.23 -6.32 -1.51
CA ILE A 98 -0.73 -6.88 -0.56
C ILE A 98 -2.10 -6.42 -1.04
N GLU A 99 -2.93 -7.37 -1.40
CA GLU A 99 -4.34 -7.13 -1.65
C GLU A 99 -5.08 -7.09 -0.32
N PHE A 100 -5.93 -6.10 -0.16
CA PHE A 100 -6.73 -5.91 1.03
C PHE A 100 -8.11 -5.38 0.67
N LYS A 101 -9.02 -5.51 1.63
CA LYS A 101 -10.36 -4.98 1.55
C LYS A 101 -10.65 -4.13 2.79
N ALA A 102 -11.20 -2.94 2.58
CA ALA A 102 -11.73 -2.12 3.68
C ALA A 102 -12.88 -2.85 4.37
N LEU A 103 -12.87 -2.84 5.71
CA LEU A 103 -13.90 -3.42 6.57
C LEU A 103 -14.94 -2.38 6.99
#